data_AF-A0A7C6FGW5-F1
#
_entry.id   AF-A0A7C6FGW5-F1
#
_cell.length_a   1.000
_cell.length_b   1.000
_cell.length_c   1.000
_cell.angle_alpha   90.00
_cell.angle_beta   90.00
_cell.angle_gamma   90.00
#
_symmetry.space_group_name_H-M   'P 1'
#
loop_
_entity.id
_entity.type
_entity.pdbx_description
1 polymer ?
#
loop_
_entity_poly.entity_id
_entity_poly.type
_entity_poly.pdbx_seq_one_letter_code
_entity_poly.pdbx_strand_id
1 'polypeptide(L)'
;MAWIGLLGFAYAAFYGALAFAPSTDDGFNLPLATLILFLGLLPLTNALFDFLSYGLTLCFVRAGLGGRWGAGAGLLQRAGGWRALRFALTDIFVALIMFTLLGSALIAVIALANRLTPEPVFPLAPLFAAFSAGDGPFWVVAMLFSTALPTAIHLVLAGVSLTGFAPRGLRNWLVGLVADYPDGGQRGLIAPLALGSTWFLAGALPLVVVGGIGGALYLAFPLIGETYLQVFAYVANLLGEAVKIGPGYLPQEPFGGIAV
;
A
#
# COMPACT_ATOMS: atom_id res chain seq x y z
N MET A 1 23.33 -4.72 -3.86
CA MET A 1 23.46 -3.86 -5.06
C MET A 1 23.48 -4.68 -6.35
N ALA A 2 24.33 -5.71 -6.50
CA ALA A 2 24.38 -6.57 -7.70
C ALA A 2 23.04 -7.23 -8.07
N TRP A 3 22.27 -7.71 -7.08
CA TRP A 3 20.98 -8.37 -7.30
C TRP A 3 19.88 -7.48 -7.87
N ILE A 4 19.91 -6.17 -7.58
CA ILE A 4 18.92 -5.20 -8.10
C ILE A 4 19.16 -4.98 -9.60
N GLY A 5 20.43 -4.86 -10.00
CA GLY A 5 20.79 -4.77 -11.42
C GLY A 5 20.45 -6.04 -12.20
N LEU A 6 20.62 -7.21 -11.57
CA LEU A 6 20.33 -8.52 -12.17
C LEU A 6 18.83 -8.74 -12.35
N LEU A 7 18.01 -8.33 -11.38
CA LEU A 7 16.54 -8.33 -11.47
C LEU A 7 16.04 -7.33 -12.52
N GLY A 8 16.59 -6.12 -12.55
CA GLY A 8 16.25 -5.13 -13.57
C GLY A 8 16.61 -5.59 -14.99
N PHE A 9 17.75 -6.25 -15.16
CA PHE A 9 18.17 -6.84 -16.43
C PHE A 9 17.29 -8.03 -16.84
N ALA A 10 16.98 -8.94 -15.91
CA ALA A 10 16.07 -10.07 -16.17
C ALA A 10 14.66 -9.59 -16.54
N TYR A 11 14.18 -8.54 -15.89
CA TYR A 11 12.90 -7.90 -16.19
C TYR A 11 12.91 -7.27 -17.58
N ALA A 12 13.93 -6.47 -17.91
CA ALA A 12 14.08 -5.87 -19.23
C ALA A 12 14.22 -6.93 -20.35
N ALA A 13 14.97 -8.02 -20.10
CA ALA A 13 15.12 -9.14 -21.02
C ALA A 13 13.81 -9.92 -21.21
N PHE A 14 13.00 -10.08 -20.15
CA PHE A 14 11.68 -10.71 -20.22
C PHE A 14 10.71 -9.88 -21.08
N TYR A 15 10.62 -8.56 -20.87
CA TYR A 15 9.78 -7.68 -21.72
C TYR A 15 10.31 -7.54 -23.13
N GLY A 16 11.63 -7.49 -23.31
CA GLY A 16 12.27 -7.54 -24.62
C GLY A 16 11.86 -8.82 -25.37
N ALA A 17 11.99 -9.99 -24.74
CA ALA A 17 11.60 -11.26 -25.34
C ALA A 17 10.10 -11.34 -25.66
N LEU A 18 9.25 -10.82 -24.77
CA LEU A 18 7.80 -10.71 -25.00
C LEU A 18 7.48 -9.80 -26.19
N ALA A 19 8.14 -8.65 -26.31
CA ALA A 19 7.94 -7.71 -27.42
C ALA A 19 8.26 -8.31 -28.80
N PHE A 20 9.12 -9.33 -28.85
CA PHE A 20 9.51 -10.05 -30.07
C PHE A 20 8.88 -11.45 -30.17
N ALA A 21 7.99 -11.84 -29.26
CA ALA A 21 7.31 -13.14 -29.32
C ALA A 21 6.29 -13.14 -30.49
N PRO A 22 6.33 -14.13 -31.39
CA PRO A 22 5.37 -14.22 -32.50
C PRO A 22 3.95 -14.40 -31.96
N SER A 23 2.96 -13.72 -32.57
CA SER A 23 1.55 -13.90 -32.21
C SER A 23 1.12 -15.31 -32.60
N THR A 24 0.87 -16.17 -31.63
CA THR A 24 0.40 -17.55 -31.86
C THR A 24 -1.11 -17.57 -31.88
N ASP A 25 -1.77 -17.92 -32.99
CA ASP A 25 -3.24 -17.91 -33.17
C ASP A 25 -4.07 -18.85 -32.26
N ASP A 26 -3.47 -19.42 -31.21
CA ASP A 26 -4.11 -20.38 -30.31
C ASP A 26 -4.77 -19.65 -29.12
N GLY A 27 -5.97 -20.11 -28.70
CA GLY A 27 -6.94 -19.45 -27.82
C GLY A 27 -6.53 -19.03 -26.39
N PHE A 28 -5.23 -18.90 -26.11
CA PHE A 28 -4.63 -18.27 -24.94
C PHE A 28 -3.91 -16.95 -25.28
N ASN A 29 -4.34 -16.26 -26.35
CA ASN A 29 -3.85 -14.93 -26.70
C ASN A 29 -4.38 -13.87 -25.73
N LEU A 30 -3.76 -13.75 -24.56
CA LEU A 30 -3.69 -12.44 -23.93
C LEU A 30 -2.88 -11.56 -24.89
N PRO A 31 -3.46 -10.48 -25.44
CA PRO A 31 -2.71 -9.57 -26.30
C PRO A 31 -1.38 -9.23 -25.64
N LEU A 32 -0.28 -9.24 -26.39
CA LEU A 32 1.05 -8.91 -25.88
C LEU A 32 1.04 -7.59 -25.07
N ALA A 33 0.22 -6.63 -25.50
CA ALA A 33 -0.03 -5.38 -24.79
C ALA A 33 -0.59 -5.59 -23.36
N THR A 34 -1.49 -6.55 -23.16
CA THR A 34 -2.02 -6.95 -21.84
C THR A 34 -0.92 -7.55 -20.97
N LEU A 35 -0.04 -8.40 -21.51
CA LEU A 35 1.08 -8.96 -20.76
C LEU A 35 2.10 -7.89 -20.36
N ILE A 36 2.44 -6.97 -21.28
CA ILE A 36 3.32 -5.83 -21.00
C ILE A 36 2.69 -4.93 -19.93
N LEU A 37 1.39 -4.71 -19.98
CA LEU A 37 0.67 -3.91 -18.99
C LEU A 37 0.70 -4.59 -17.61
N PHE A 38 0.22 -5.83 -17.51
CA PHE A 38 -0.01 -6.49 -16.22
C PHE A 38 1.24 -7.08 -15.57
N LEU A 39 2.21 -7.54 -16.36
CA LEU A 39 3.46 -8.03 -15.79
C LEU A 39 4.51 -6.90 -15.72
N GLY A 40 4.44 -5.93 -16.65
CA GLY A 40 5.46 -4.90 -16.85
C GLY A 40 5.12 -3.56 -16.20
N LEU A 41 4.27 -2.78 -16.86
CA LEU A 41 4.05 -1.40 -16.45
C LEU A 41 3.41 -1.28 -15.07
N LEU A 42 2.41 -2.12 -14.75
CA LEU A 42 1.73 -2.04 -13.46
C LEU A 42 2.64 -2.47 -12.30
N PRO A 43 3.36 -3.61 -12.35
CA PRO A 43 4.27 -4.00 -11.27
C PRO A 43 5.47 -3.05 -11.13
N LEU A 44 6.00 -2.51 -12.23
CA LEU A 44 7.09 -1.53 -12.17
C LEU A 44 6.63 -0.22 -11.50
N THR A 45 5.44 0.26 -11.86
CA THR A 45 4.83 1.43 -11.21
C THR A 45 4.62 1.15 -9.73
N ASN A 46 4.06 -0.01 -9.38
CA ASN A 46 3.87 -0.41 -7.99
C ASN A 46 5.19 -0.46 -7.22
N ALA A 47 6.23 -1.09 -7.78
CA ALA A 47 7.54 -1.22 -7.14
C ALA A 47 8.18 0.14 -6.80
N LEU A 48 7.96 1.16 -7.65
CA LEU A 48 8.42 2.52 -7.37
C LEU A 48 7.72 3.11 -6.14
N PHE A 49 6.40 2.99 -6.06
CA PHE A 49 5.63 3.48 -4.91
C PHE A 49 5.95 2.69 -3.63
N ASP A 50 6.13 1.38 -3.72
CA ASP A 50 6.55 0.54 -2.60
C ASP A 50 7.92 0.97 -2.07
N PHE A 51 8.89 1.22 -2.95
CA PHE A 51 10.22 1.70 -2.56
C PHE A 51 10.16 3.06 -1.85
N LEU A 52 9.39 4.01 -2.39
CA LEU A 52 9.22 5.34 -1.80
C LEU A 52 8.51 5.26 -0.45
N SER A 53 7.40 4.52 -0.39
CA SER A 53 6.60 4.29 0.81
C SER A 53 7.46 3.67 1.91
N TYR A 54 8.19 2.59 1.59
CA TYR A 54 9.10 1.93 2.52
C TYR A 54 10.18 2.87 3.06
N GLY A 55 10.80 3.66 2.17
CA GLY A 55 11.82 4.65 2.55
C GLY A 55 11.27 5.68 3.54
N LEU A 56 10.06 6.18 3.31
CA LEU A 56 9.38 7.12 4.20
C LEU A 56 9.02 6.48 5.55
N THR A 57 8.46 5.26 5.54
CA THR A 57 8.17 4.49 6.76
C THR A 57 9.44 4.32 7.60
N LEU A 58 10.56 3.93 6.98
CA LEU A 58 11.82 3.76 7.69
C LEU A 58 12.34 5.09 8.28
N CYS A 59 12.19 6.19 7.56
CA CYS A 59 12.51 7.52 8.06
C CYS A 59 11.66 7.90 9.28
N PHE A 60 10.35 7.67 9.23
CA PHE A 60 9.43 7.96 10.34
C PHE A 60 9.66 7.06 11.55
N VAL A 61 9.88 5.76 11.34
CA VAL A 61 10.24 4.83 12.42
C VAL A 61 11.55 5.26 13.10
N ARG A 62 12.59 5.61 12.33
CA ARG A 62 13.86 6.11 12.88
C ARG A 62 13.68 7.44 13.63
N ALA A 63 12.89 8.36 13.08
CA ALA A 63 12.60 9.64 13.69
C ALA A 63 11.76 9.51 14.97
N GLY A 64 10.86 8.52 15.03
CA GLY A 64 10.05 8.18 16.19
C GLY A 64 10.83 7.49 17.30
N LEU A 65 11.76 6.59 16.96
CA LEU A 65 12.58 5.84 17.91
C LEU A 65 13.80 6.63 18.45
N GLY A 66 14.11 7.80 17.90
CA GLY A 66 15.13 8.70 18.45
C GLY A 66 16.59 8.33 18.15
N GLY A 67 16.84 7.48 17.15
CA GLY A 67 18.19 7.07 16.76
C GLY A 67 18.99 8.19 16.06
N ARG A 68 20.18 8.50 16.59
CA ARG A 68 21.25 9.40 16.09
C ARG A 68 21.11 10.93 16.21
N TRP A 69 19.93 11.50 16.47
CA TRP A 69 19.77 12.96 16.70
C TRP A 69 19.41 13.34 18.15
N GLY A 70 19.38 12.37 19.07
CA GLY A 70 18.96 12.56 20.46
C GLY A 70 20.02 12.14 21.47
N ALA A 71 21.28 12.56 21.27
CA ALA A 71 22.42 12.20 22.13
C ALA A 71 22.44 12.89 23.51
N GLY A 72 21.34 13.46 23.98
CA GLY A 72 21.32 14.11 25.29
C GLY A 72 19.92 14.42 25.79
N ALA A 73 19.26 13.46 26.44
CA ALA A 73 18.21 13.74 27.42
C ALA A 73 17.72 12.44 28.09
N GLY A 74 18.38 12.02 29.17
CA GLY A 74 17.93 10.93 30.03
C GLY A 74 16.57 11.18 30.73
N LEU A 75 16.02 12.39 30.63
CA LEU A 75 14.74 12.79 31.24
C LEU A 75 13.54 12.82 30.26
N LEU A 76 13.76 12.95 28.94
CA LEU A 76 12.69 13.00 27.92
C LEU A 76 12.22 11.61 27.44
N GLN A 77 12.71 10.52 28.04
CA GLN A 77 12.30 9.16 27.73
C GLN A 77 10.79 8.91 27.96
N ARG A 78 10.17 9.67 28.88
CA ARG A 78 8.73 9.63 29.17
C ARG A 78 7.87 10.23 28.04
N ALA A 79 8.44 11.07 27.17
CA ALA A 79 7.77 11.65 26.00
C ALA A 79 7.99 10.85 24.70
N GLY A 80 8.80 9.77 24.74
CA GLY A 80 9.18 8.99 23.56
C GLY A 80 8.00 8.27 22.87
N GLY A 81 7.00 7.83 23.65
CA GLY A 81 5.80 7.21 23.10
C GLY A 81 4.99 8.16 22.21
N TRP A 82 4.68 9.37 22.69
CA TRP A 82 3.91 10.36 21.92
C TRP A 82 4.61 10.79 20.63
N ARG A 83 5.93 10.89 20.64
CA ARG A 83 6.73 11.14 19.42
C ARG A 83 6.60 9.98 18.44
N ALA A 84 6.76 8.74 18.90
CA ALA A 84 6.59 7.56 18.07
C ALA A 84 5.17 7.48 17.48
N LEU A 85 4.14 7.73 18.29
CA LEU A 85 2.75 7.77 17.83
C LEU A 85 2.51 8.85 16.78
N ARG A 86 3.02 10.07 16.98
CA ARG A 86 2.88 11.13 15.97
C ARG A 86 3.50 10.72 14.63
N PHE A 87 4.69 10.15 14.65
CA PHE A 87 5.35 9.68 13.41
C PHE A 87 4.63 8.48 12.80
N ALA A 88 4.08 7.57 13.60
CA ALA A 88 3.25 6.45 13.12
C ALA A 88 1.94 6.94 12.47
N LEU A 89 1.24 7.91 13.08
CA LEU A 89 0.04 8.52 12.50
C LEU A 89 0.36 9.28 11.21
N THR A 90 1.52 9.96 11.17
CA THR A 90 2.00 10.63 9.95
C THR A 90 2.29 9.62 8.85
N ASP A 91 2.93 8.49 9.19
CA ASP A 91 3.21 7.40 8.26
C ASP A 91 1.92 6.80 7.68
N ILE A 92 0.90 6.55 8.51
CA ILE A 92 -0.43 6.10 8.05
C ILE A 92 -1.03 7.10 7.05
N PHE A 93 -1.02 8.38 7.38
CA PHE A 93 -1.56 9.41 6.50
C PHE A 93 -0.81 9.49 5.16
N VAL A 94 0.52 9.42 5.20
CA VAL A 94 1.37 9.37 4.00
C VAL A 94 1.11 8.10 3.19
N ALA A 95 0.92 6.95 3.83
CA ALA A 95 0.60 5.69 3.18
C ALA A 95 -0.75 5.76 2.44
N LEU A 96 -1.78 6.39 3.03
CA LEU A 96 -3.07 6.62 2.36
C LEU A 96 -2.94 7.50 1.12
N ILE A 97 -2.14 8.56 1.20
CA ILE A 97 -1.83 9.43 0.05
C ILE A 97 -1.08 8.62 -1.02
N MET A 98 -0.04 7.88 -0.64
CA MET A 98 0.74 7.07 -1.58
C MET A 98 -0.11 6.00 -2.26
N PHE A 99 -1.02 5.36 -1.52
CA PHE A 99 -1.94 4.38 -2.08
C PHE A 99 -2.91 5.01 -3.09
N THR A 100 -3.42 6.21 -2.79
CA THR A 100 -4.28 6.96 -3.72
C THR A 100 -3.52 7.40 -4.97
N LEU A 101 -2.28 7.88 -4.81
CA LEU A 101 -1.41 8.28 -5.92
C LEU A 101 -1.01 7.07 -6.77
N LEU A 102 -0.73 5.92 -6.16
CA LEU A 102 -0.47 4.68 -6.87
C LEU A 102 -1.69 4.27 -7.71
N GLY A 103 -2.89 4.22 -7.12
CA GLY A 103 -4.12 3.91 -7.86
C GLY A 103 -4.32 4.86 -9.04
N SER A 104 -4.11 6.16 -8.82
CA SER A 104 -4.19 7.19 -9.87
C SER A 104 -3.15 6.96 -10.98
N ALA A 105 -1.91 6.63 -10.62
CA ALA A 105 -0.84 6.34 -11.57
C ALA A 105 -1.13 5.07 -12.39
N LEU A 106 -1.65 4.00 -11.77
CA LEU A 106 -2.04 2.79 -12.47
C LEU A 106 -3.16 3.06 -13.49
N ILE A 107 -4.18 3.84 -13.10
CA ILE A 107 -5.25 4.27 -14.02
C ILE A 107 -4.67 5.11 -15.17
N ALA A 108 -3.75 6.03 -14.88
CA ALA A 108 -3.10 6.84 -15.90
C ALA A 108 -2.29 6.00 -16.89
N VAL A 109 -1.55 5.01 -16.40
CA VAL A 109 -0.79 4.05 -17.23
C VAL A 109 -1.73 3.26 -18.13
N ILE A 110 -2.86 2.77 -17.61
CA ILE A 110 -3.85 2.02 -18.40
C ILE A 110 -4.48 2.92 -19.47
N ALA A 111 -4.93 4.13 -19.08
CA ALA A 111 -5.51 5.09 -20.02
C ALA A 111 -4.53 5.46 -21.14
N LEU A 112 -3.27 5.70 -20.81
CA LEU A 112 -2.23 5.96 -21.80
C LEU A 112 -2.01 4.75 -22.71
N ALA A 113 -1.94 3.53 -22.16
CA ALA A 113 -1.79 2.31 -22.95
C ALA A 113 -2.96 2.13 -23.94
N ASN A 114 -4.21 2.34 -23.51
CA ASN A 114 -5.39 2.28 -24.36
C ASN A 114 -5.34 3.28 -25.53
N ARG A 115 -4.74 4.46 -25.33
CA ARG A 115 -4.59 5.47 -26.39
C ARG A 115 -3.48 5.16 -27.38
N LEU A 116 -2.49 4.37 -26.97
CA LEU A 116 -1.36 3.99 -27.81
C LEU A 116 -1.64 2.74 -28.64
N THR A 117 -2.76 2.05 -28.40
CA THR A 117 -3.17 0.86 -29.15
C THR A 117 -4.42 1.11 -29.99
N PRO A 118 -4.58 0.47 -31.16
CA PRO A 118 -5.78 0.61 -31.98
C PRO A 118 -7.05 0.10 -31.29
N GLU A 119 -6.90 -0.96 -30.49
CA GLU A 119 -7.94 -1.51 -29.63
C GLU A 119 -7.55 -1.30 -28.16
N PRO A 120 -8.47 -0.86 -27.28
CA PRO A 120 -8.16 -0.66 -25.86
C PRO A 120 -7.69 -1.96 -25.22
N VAL A 121 -6.47 -1.94 -24.66
CA VAL A 121 -5.89 -3.09 -23.94
C VAL A 121 -6.73 -3.46 -22.73
N PHE A 122 -7.22 -2.44 -22.01
CA PHE A 122 -8.05 -2.60 -20.83
C PHE A 122 -9.04 -1.44 -20.67
N PRO A 123 -10.28 -1.57 -21.17
CA PRO A 123 -11.23 -0.46 -21.23
C PRO A 123 -11.67 -0.04 -19.81
N LEU A 124 -11.40 1.21 -19.44
CA LEU A 124 -11.63 1.72 -18.09
C LEU A 124 -13.12 1.99 -17.81
N ALA A 125 -13.88 2.54 -18.77
CA ALA A 125 -15.29 2.86 -18.54
C ALA A 125 -16.14 1.62 -18.14
N PRO A 126 -16.07 0.47 -18.83
CA PRO A 126 -16.75 -0.75 -18.40
C PRO A 126 -16.29 -1.25 -17.03
N LEU A 127 -14.99 -1.12 -16.72
CA LEU A 127 -14.44 -1.52 -15.43
C LEU A 127 -15.07 -0.71 -14.28
N PHE A 128 -15.08 0.61 -14.42
CA PHE A 128 -15.65 1.52 -13.42
C PHE A 128 -17.16 1.34 -13.28
N ALA A 129 -17.87 1.07 -14.37
CA ALA A 129 -19.29 0.74 -14.34
C ALA A 129 -19.55 -0.56 -13.56
N ALA A 130 -18.74 -1.60 -13.79
CA ALA A 130 -18.83 -2.86 -13.06
C ALA A 130 -18.59 -2.67 -11.55
N PHE A 131 -17.57 -1.90 -11.17
CA PHE A 131 -17.34 -1.56 -9.76
C PHE A 131 -18.48 -0.77 -9.13
N SER A 132 -19.05 0.20 -9.86
CA SER A 132 -20.19 0.99 -9.38
C SER A 132 -21.46 0.14 -9.20
N ALA A 133 -21.62 -0.92 -10.00
CA ALA A 133 -22.72 -1.87 -9.89
C ALA A 133 -22.51 -2.93 -8.80
N GLY A 134 -21.33 -3.01 -8.17
CA GLY A 134 -20.97 -4.07 -7.23
C GLY A 134 -20.47 -5.37 -7.90
N ASP A 135 -20.42 -5.40 -9.24
CA ASP A 135 -20.00 -6.54 -10.05
C ASP A 135 -18.54 -6.41 -10.53
N GLY A 136 -17.72 -5.70 -9.76
CA GLY A 136 -16.31 -5.48 -10.08
C GLY A 136 -15.55 -6.81 -10.21
N PRO A 137 -14.68 -6.97 -11.23
CA PRO A 137 -13.96 -8.21 -11.42
C PRO A 137 -13.05 -8.53 -10.23
N PHE A 138 -13.25 -9.71 -9.63
CA PHE A 138 -12.51 -10.16 -8.44
C PHE A 138 -10.99 -10.12 -8.64
N TRP A 139 -10.49 -10.36 -9.85
CA TRP A 139 -9.05 -10.34 -10.10
C TRP A 139 -8.45 -8.93 -10.01
N VAL A 140 -9.20 -7.86 -10.32
CA VAL A 140 -8.74 -6.46 -10.12
C VAL A 140 -8.70 -6.16 -8.64
N VAL A 141 -9.70 -6.63 -7.90
CA VAL A 141 -9.71 -6.56 -6.44
C VAL A 141 -8.50 -7.30 -5.87
N ALA A 142 -8.24 -8.54 -6.29
CA ALA A 142 -7.09 -9.32 -5.87
C ALA A 142 -5.74 -8.64 -6.22
N MET A 143 -5.65 -8.02 -7.40
CA MET A 143 -4.48 -7.25 -7.80
C MET A 143 -4.26 -6.04 -6.89
N LEU A 144 -5.30 -5.24 -6.62
CA LEU A 144 -5.24 -4.13 -5.67
C LEU A 144 -4.93 -4.59 -4.24
N PHE A 145 -5.48 -5.73 -3.81
CA PHE A 145 -5.17 -6.30 -2.50
C PHE A 145 -3.72 -6.80 -2.41
N SER A 146 -3.14 -7.26 -3.52
CA SER A 146 -1.73 -7.65 -3.55
C SER A 146 -0.78 -6.47 -3.31
N THR A 147 -1.16 -5.25 -3.74
CA THR A 147 -0.42 -4.01 -3.44
C THR A 147 -0.74 -3.47 -2.03
N ALA A 148 -1.90 -3.83 -1.48
CA ALA A 148 -2.22 -3.56 -0.07
C ALA A 148 -1.37 -4.41 0.89
N LEU A 149 -0.85 -5.57 0.46
CA LEU A 149 -0.04 -6.45 1.31
C LEU A 149 1.31 -5.81 1.75
N PRO A 150 2.15 -5.25 0.85
CA PRO A 150 3.30 -4.44 1.26
C PRO A 150 2.93 -3.31 2.22
N THR A 151 1.83 -2.61 1.95
CA THR A 151 1.33 -1.52 2.81
C THR A 151 0.95 -2.02 4.20
N ALA A 152 0.32 -3.19 4.30
CA ALA A 152 0.01 -3.82 5.58
C ALA A 152 1.28 -4.22 6.35
N ILE A 153 2.32 -4.71 5.67
CA ILE A 153 3.62 -4.97 6.28
C ILE A 153 4.24 -3.67 6.81
N HIS A 154 4.18 -2.57 6.06
CA HIS A 154 4.66 -1.27 6.52
C HIS A 154 3.90 -0.81 7.77
N LEU A 155 2.58 -1.00 7.82
CA LEU A 155 1.80 -0.68 9.02
C LEU A 155 2.23 -1.52 10.23
N VAL A 156 2.51 -2.81 10.04
CA VAL A 156 3.07 -3.67 11.11
C VAL A 156 4.43 -3.15 11.56
N LEU A 157 5.32 -2.79 10.64
CA LEU A 157 6.63 -2.20 10.97
C LEU A 157 6.50 -0.86 11.71
N ALA A 158 5.57 -0.01 11.30
CA ALA A 158 5.26 1.23 12.01
C ALA A 158 4.70 0.94 13.42
N GLY A 159 3.85 -0.07 13.55
CA GLY A 159 3.28 -0.50 14.83
C GLY A 159 4.32 -1.09 15.80
N VAL A 160 5.43 -1.65 15.31
CA VAL A 160 6.60 -2.00 16.16
C VAL A 160 7.12 -0.78 16.92
N SER A 161 7.01 0.44 16.38
CA SER A 161 7.40 1.65 17.11
C SER A 161 6.54 1.90 18.36
N LEU A 162 5.33 1.36 18.44
CA LEU A 162 4.45 1.45 19.61
C LEU A 162 4.99 0.70 20.81
N THR A 163 5.89 -0.28 20.62
CA THR A 163 6.65 -0.88 21.73
C THR A 163 7.46 0.15 22.52
N GLY A 164 7.73 1.33 21.93
CA GLY A 164 8.33 2.48 22.61
C GLY A 164 7.50 3.02 23.78
N PHE A 165 6.17 2.80 23.81
CA PHE A 165 5.30 3.14 24.92
C PHE A 165 5.51 2.25 26.15
N ALA A 166 6.02 1.03 25.97
CA ALA A 166 6.29 0.15 27.09
C ALA A 166 7.42 0.73 27.97
N PRO A 167 7.25 0.74 29.31
CA PRO A 167 8.32 1.20 30.20
C PRO A 167 9.58 0.34 30.02
N ARG A 168 10.75 0.95 30.18
CA ARG A 168 12.05 0.27 30.01
C ARG A 168 12.18 -0.99 30.87
N GLY A 169 11.67 -0.94 32.11
CA GLY A 169 11.68 -2.09 33.02
C GLY A 169 10.92 -3.29 32.44
N LEU A 170 9.74 -3.06 31.86
CA LEU A 170 8.95 -4.10 31.20
C LEU A 170 9.68 -4.67 29.99
N ARG A 171 10.26 -3.80 29.15
CA ARG A 171 11.05 -4.24 27.98
C ARG A 171 12.26 -5.09 28.37
N ASN A 172 13.02 -4.66 29.36
CA ASN A 172 14.19 -5.40 29.84
C ASN A 172 13.79 -6.73 30.48
N TRP A 173 12.67 -6.76 31.20
CA TRP A 173 12.11 -8.00 31.75
C TRP A 173 11.68 -8.98 30.65
N LEU A 174 10.99 -8.49 29.61
CA LEU A 174 10.62 -9.30 28.44
C LEU A 174 11.85 -9.87 27.72
N VAL A 175 12.92 -9.07 27.56
CA VAL A 175 14.18 -9.53 26.98
C VAL A 175 14.83 -10.60 27.85
N GLY A 176 14.87 -10.41 29.18
CA GLY A 176 15.40 -11.41 30.11
C GLY A 176 14.61 -12.73 30.07
N LEU A 177 13.29 -12.66 29.97
CA LEU A 177 12.45 -13.86 29.79
C LEU A 177 12.79 -14.66 28.53
N VAL A 178 13.11 -13.98 27.43
CA VAL A 178 13.47 -14.64 26.16
C VAL A 178 14.91 -15.14 26.17
N ALA A 179 15.83 -14.39 26.78
CA ALA A 179 17.23 -14.79 26.88
C ALA A 179 17.42 -16.05 27.74
N ASP A 180 16.65 -16.19 28.82
CA ASP A 180 16.69 -17.33 29.74
C ASP A 180 15.78 -18.51 29.29
N TYR A 181 15.24 -18.46 28.07
CA TYR A 181 14.34 -19.49 27.51
C TYR A 181 14.93 -20.91 27.43
N PRO A 182 16.25 -21.14 27.22
CA PRO A 182 16.81 -22.49 27.12
C PRO A 182 16.68 -23.35 28.39
N ASP A 183 16.44 -22.77 29.58
CA ASP A 183 16.58 -23.46 30.87
C ASP A 183 15.28 -24.09 31.43
N GLY A 184 14.25 -24.31 30.61
CA GLY A 184 13.24 -25.37 30.82
C GLY A 184 12.26 -25.26 32.01
N GLY A 185 12.00 -24.06 32.55
CA GLY A 185 11.03 -23.84 33.66
C GLY A 185 9.68 -23.20 33.26
N GLN A 186 8.93 -22.64 34.23
CA GLN A 186 7.69 -21.86 34.01
C GLN A 186 7.85 -20.70 33.00
N ARG A 187 9.08 -20.21 32.81
CA ARG A 187 9.42 -19.18 31.82
C ARG A 187 9.26 -19.65 30.38
N GLY A 188 9.30 -20.96 30.13
CA GLY A 188 9.04 -21.57 28.82
C GLY A 188 7.61 -21.36 28.31
N LEU A 189 6.64 -21.12 29.19
CA LEU A 189 5.27 -20.76 28.81
C LEU A 189 5.09 -19.24 28.71
N ILE A 190 5.74 -18.48 29.59
CA ILE A 190 5.56 -17.03 29.69
C ILE A 190 6.24 -16.29 28.53
N ALA A 191 7.45 -16.70 28.13
CA ALA A 191 8.20 -16.07 27.04
C ALA A 191 7.47 -16.06 25.68
N PRO A 192 6.90 -17.19 25.19
CA PRO A 192 6.15 -17.18 23.94
C PRO A 192 4.84 -16.38 24.04
N LEU A 193 4.15 -16.38 25.19
CA LEU A 193 2.95 -15.55 25.40
C LEU A 193 3.29 -14.06 25.39
N ALA A 194 4.40 -13.69 26.02
CA ALA A 194 4.93 -12.33 26.05
C ALA A 194 5.33 -11.83 24.65
N LEU A 195 6.05 -12.65 23.89
CA LEU A 195 6.41 -12.37 22.49
C LEU A 195 5.16 -12.28 21.61
N GLY A 196 4.24 -13.24 21.74
CA GLY A 196 2.97 -13.25 21.00
C GLY A 196 2.12 -12.01 21.30
N SER A 197 2.03 -11.60 22.57
CA SER A 197 1.34 -10.37 22.98
C SER A 197 2.01 -9.12 22.40
N THR A 198 3.34 -9.08 22.38
CA THR A 198 4.08 -7.95 21.80
C THR A 198 3.81 -7.85 20.30
N TRP A 199 3.86 -8.97 19.57
CA TRP A 199 3.51 -9.03 18.14
C TRP A 199 2.05 -8.69 17.87
N PHE A 200 1.13 -9.15 18.72
CA PHE A 200 -0.28 -8.81 18.60
C PHE A 200 -0.50 -7.31 18.78
N LEU A 201 0.02 -6.72 19.86
CA LEU A 201 -0.14 -5.29 20.17
C LEU A 201 0.57 -4.38 19.16
N ALA A 202 1.72 -4.80 18.64
CA ALA A 202 2.50 -4.03 17.68
C ALA A 202 2.10 -4.26 16.22
N GLY A 203 1.50 -5.39 15.88
CA GLY A 203 1.19 -5.75 14.49
C GLY A 203 -0.30 -5.89 14.23
N ALA A 204 -0.93 -6.88 14.85
CA ALA A 204 -2.34 -7.20 14.60
C ALA A 204 -3.29 -6.08 15.09
N LEU A 205 -3.06 -5.52 16.27
CA LEU A 205 -3.91 -4.50 16.85
C LEU A 205 -3.98 -3.22 15.98
N PRO A 206 -2.87 -2.64 15.48
CA PRO A 206 -2.92 -1.54 14.52
C PRO A 206 -3.75 -1.86 13.27
N LEU A 207 -3.61 -3.06 12.71
CA LEU A 207 -4.41 -3.49 11.56
C LEU A 207 -5.90 -3.53 11.89
N VAL A 208 -6.28 -4.10 13.05
CA VAL A 208 -7.68 -4.14 13.51
C VAL A 208 -8.22 -2.73 13.75
N VAL A 209 -7.43 -1.84 14.36
CA VAL A 209 -7.83 -0.46 14.62
C VAL A 209 -8.03 0.31 13.31
N VAL A 210 -7.08 0.24 12.37
CA VAL A 210 -7.20 0.92 11.07
C VAL A 210 -8.36 0.35 10.26
N GLY A 211 -8.50 -0.98 10.21
CA GLY A 211 -9.63 -1.64 9.54
C GLY A 211 -10.98 -1.30 10.17
N GLY A 212 -11.05 -1.26 11.50
CA GLY A 212 -12.25 -0.87 12.25
C GLY A 212 -12.64 0.59 12.03
N ILE A 213 -11.66 1.51 12.02
CA ILE A 213 -11.88 2.92 11.67
C ILE A 213 -12.35 3.04 10.23
N GLY A 214 -11.71 2.33 9.29
CA GLY A 214 -12.12 2.30 7.88
C GLY A 214 -13.55 1.81 7.70
N GLY A 215 -13.92 0.72 8.39
CA GLY A 215 -15.29 0.18 8.39
C GLY A 215 -16.29 1.15 9.02
N ALA A 216 -15.95 1.78 10.14
CA ALA A 216 -16.81 2.79 10.77
C ALA A 216 -17.01 4.01 9.87
N LEU A 217 -15.96 4.47 9.18
CA LEU A 217 -16.05 5.56 8.20
C LEU A 217 -16.91 5.15 7.01
N TYR A 218 -16.78 3.92 6.51
CA TYR A 218 -17.63 3.40 5.43
C TYR A 218 -19.12 3.39 5.83
N LEU A 219 -19.42 2.98 7.07
CA LEU A 219 -20.79 3.01 7.58
C LEU A 219 -21.31 4.43 7.81
N ALA A 220 -20.47 5.35 8.29
CA ALA A 220 -20.85 6.74 8.55
C ALA A 220 -21.00 7.57 7.28
N PHE A 221 -20.20 7.26 6.25
CA PHE A 221 -20.17 7.95 4.97
C PHE A 221 -20.38 6.92 3.86
N PRO A 222 -21.65 6.52 3.59
CA PRO A 222 -21.94 5.42 2.68
C PRO A 222 -21.42 5.67 1.25
N LEU A 223 -21.23 6.94 0.87
CA LEU A 223 -20.70 7.30 -0.45
C LEU A 223 -19.17 7.43 -0.51
N ILE A 224 -18.44 7.09 0.56
CA ILE A 224 -16.97 7.25 0.59
C ILE A 224 -16.29 6.35 -0.44
N GLY A 225 -16.87 5.18 -0.72
CA GLY A 225 -16.40 4.27 -1.76
C GLY A 225 -16.56 4.86 -3.16
N GLU A 226 -17.74 5.35 -3.51
CA GLU A 226 -17.99 6.02 -4.79
C GLU A 226 -17.13 7.28 -4.92
N THR A 227 -16.93 8.03 -3.83
CA THR A 227 -16.08 9.23 -3.81
C THR A 227 -14.62 8.87 -4.09
N TYR A 228 -14.15 7.75 -3.55
CA TYR A 228 -12.81 7.25 -3.85
C TYR A 228 -12.68 6.83 -5.32
N LEU A 229 -13.68 6.16 -5.88
CA LEU A 229 -13.74 5.84 -7.31
C LEU A 229 -13.80 7.10 -8.20
N GLN A 230 -14.47 8.17 -7.75
CA GLN A 230 -14.53 9.46 -8.45
C GLN A 230 -13.15 10.10 -8.62
N VAL A 231 -12.24 9.96 -7.63
CA VAL A 231 -10.86 10.45 -7.76
C VAL A 231 -10.16 9.77 -8.95
N PHE A 232 -10.33 8.46 -9.10
CA PHE A 232 -9.73 7.72 -10.20
C PHE A 232 -10.42 7.99 -11.55
N ALA A 233 -11.75 8.12 -11.55
CA ALA A 233 -12.49 8.51 -12.74
C ALA A 233 -12.08 9.91 -13.22
N TYR A 234 -11.82 10.84 -12.30
CA TYR A 234 -11.30 12.16 -12.64
C TYR A 234 -9.96 12.06 -13.39
N VAL A 235 -9.02 11.26 -12.89
CA VAL A 235 -7.73 11.02 -13.56
C VAL A 235 -7.92 10.37 -14.93
N ALA A 236 -8.79 9.38 -15.05
CA ALA A 236 -9.12 8.74 -16.33
C ALA A 236 -9.67 9.77 -17.34
N ASN A 237 -10.60 10.62 -16.89
CA ASN A 237 -11.25 11.63 -17.72
C ASN A 237 -10.29 12.74 -18.17
N LEU A 238 -9.33 13.14 -17.33
CA LEU A 238 -8.25 14.04 -17.74
C LEU A 238 -7.42 13.49 -18.91
N LEU A 239 -7.37 12.16 -19.05
CA LEU A 239 -6.66 11.46 -20.11
C LEU A 239 -7.55 11.12 -21.31
N GLY A 240 -8.79 11.58 -21.32
CA GLY A 240 -9.74 11.42 -22.43
C GLY A 240 -10.62 10.18 -22.34
N GLU A 241 -10.62 9.46 -21.22
CA GLU A 241 -11.62 8.42 -20.96
C GLU A 241 -12.98 9.07 -20.66
N ALA A 242 -14.08 8.39 -20.96
CA ALA A 242 -15.44 8.87 -20.70
C ALA A 242 -16.06 8.08 -19.53
N VAL A 243 -15.49 8.22 -18.33
CA VAL A 243 -15.91 7.50 -17.13
C VAL A 243 -16.87 8.35 -16.30
N LYS A 244 -18.00 7.76 -15.90
CA LYS A 244 -18.93 8.34 -14.92
C LYS A 244 -19.13 7.37 -13.77
N ILE A 245 -19.06 7.89 -12.55
CA ILE A 245 -19.28 7.13 -11.31
C ILE A 245 -20.59 7.61 -10.67
N GLY A 246 -21.19 6.86 -9.76
CA GLY A 246 -22.38 7.26 -9.01
C GLY A 246 -22.26 8.58 -8.22
N PRO A 247 -23.25 8.89 -7.36
CA PRO A 247 -23.49 10.22 -6.77
C PRO A 247 -22.50 10.63 -5.66
N GLY A 248 -21.30 10.04 -5.60
CA GLY A 248 -20.26 10.33 -4.61
C GLY A 248 -19.98 11.83 -4.39
N TYR A 249 -19.25 12.15 -3.33
CA TYR A 249 -19.17 13.51 -2.80
C TYR A 249 -18.41 14.53 -3.67
N LEU A 250 -17.71 14.10 -4.72
CA LEU A 250 -17.00 14.99 -5.64
C LEU A 250 -17.85 15.34 -6.87
N PRO A 251 -17.77 16.58 -7.37
CA PRO A 251 -18.40 16.95 -8.63
C PRO A 251 -17.78 16.17 -9.80
N GLN A 252 -18.63 15.66 -10.70
CA GLN A 252 -18.21 14.84 -11.86
C GLN A 252 -17.88 15.66 -13.11
N GLU A 253 -18.31 16.91 -13.13
CA GLU A 253 -17.95 17.86 -14.18
C GLU A 253 -16.52 18.35 -13.89
N PRO A 254 -15.54 18.12 -14.79
CA PRO A 254 -14.21 18.70 -14.63
C PRO A 254 -14.38 20.21 -14.76
N PHE A 255 -14.41 20.92 -13.61
CA PHE A 255 -14.49 22.38 -13.49
C PHE A 255 -15.19 23.06 -14.67
N GLY A 256 -16.52 23.17 -14.61
CA GLY A 256 -17.34 23.73 -15.68
C GLY A 256 -16.65 24.86 -16.46
N GLY A 257 -16.31 24.57 -17.72
CA GLY A 257 -16.03 25.59 -18.73
C GLY A 257 -14.87 26.55 -18.48
N ILE A 258 -13.68 26.06 -18.13
CA ILE A 258 -12.47 26.77 -18.62
C ILE A 258 -12.15 26.16 -19.98
N ALA A 259 -12.77 26.74 -21.01
CA ALA A 259 -12.30 26.59 -22.37
C ALA A 259 -10.84 27.06 -22.41
N VAL A 260 -9.92 26.14 -22.74
CA VAL A 260 -8.58 26.48 -23.23
C VAL A 260 -8.66 26.50 -24.74
#